data_AF-A0A1N7CHJ3-F1
#
_entry.id   AF-A0A1N7CHJ3-F1
#
_cell.length_a   1.000
_cell.length_b   1.000
_cell.length_c   1.000
_cell.angle_alpha   90.00
_cell.angle_beta   90.00
_cell.angle_gamma   90.00
#
_symmetry.space_group_name_H-M   'P 1'
#
loop_
_entity.id
_entity.type
_entity.pdbx_description
1 polymer ?
#
loop_
_entity_poly.entity_id
_entity_poly.type
_entity_poly.pdbx_seq_one_letter_code
_entity_poly.pdbx_strand_id
1 'polypeptide(L)'
;MRTALFLALAALLASCATPAERAAQVEREVEQMIAVYGPACERLGYKQDADQWRDCILRLNAQERYERYSRMPTSTTCIGHRGFFHCSTF
;
A
#
# COMPACT_ATOMS: atom_id res chain seq x y z
N MET A 1 -1.86 39.91 -7.64
CA MET A 1 -1.69 39.20 -8.93
C MET A 1 -0.40 38.38 -9.00
N ARG A 2 0.78 38.93 -8.65
CA ARG A 2 2.06 38.19 -8.67
C ARG A 2 2.10 36.98 -7.73
N THR A 3 1.57 37.13 -6.51
CA THR A 3 1.48 36.03 -5.52
C THR A 3 0.61 34.87 -5.98
N ALA A 4 -0.52 35.17 -6.65
CA ALA A 4 -1.39 34.15 -7.24
C ALA A 4 -0.70 33.39 -8.39
N LEU A 5 0.13 34.09 -9.17
CA LEU A 5 0.93 33.47 -10.24
C LEU A 5 2.00 32.53 -9.68
N PHE A 6 2.67 32.90 -8.58
CA PHE A 6 3.66 32.04 -7.92
C PHE A 6 3.02 30.80 -7.28
N LEU A 7 1.85 30.93 -6.67
CA LEU A 7 1.09 29.80 -6.13
C LEU A 7 0.61 28.85 -7.23
N ALA A 8 0.15 29.39 -8.36
CA ALA A 8 -0.23 28.59 -9.52
C ALA A 8 0.97 27.83 -10.12
N LEU A 9 2.14 28.47 -10.20
CA LEU A 9 3.36 27.85 -10.69
C LEU A 9 3.88 26.74 -9.75
N ALA A 10 3.80 26.96 -8.44
CA ALA A 10 4.15 25.94 -7.44
C ALA A 10 3.19 24.75 -7.47
N ALA A 11 1.89 24.99 -7.68
CA ALA A 11 0.89 23.93 -7.83
C ALA A 11 1.11 23.08 -9.10
N LEU A 12 1.57 23.70 -10.19
CA LEU A 12 1.93 23.00 -11.43
C LEU A 12 3.22 22.18 -11.30
N LEU A 13 4.15 22.58 -10.42
CA LEU A 13 5.36 21.81 -10.11
C LEU A 13 5.05 20.61 -9.19
N ALA A 14 4.10 20.76 -8.26
CA ALA A 14 3.69 19.70 -7.34
C ALA A 14 2.84 18.59 -7.98
N SER A 15 2.22 18.84 -9.14
CA SER A 15 1.42 17.83 -9.86
C SER A 15 2.25 16.88 -10.71
N CYS A 16 3.55 17.12 -10.86
CA CYS A 16 4.49 16.24 -11.53
C CYS A 16 5.17 15.37 -10.47
N ALA A 17 4.46 14.35 -9.96
CA ALA A 17 5.06 13.35 -9.06
C ALA A 17 6.39 12.88 -9.63
N THR A 18 7.50 13.28 -9.00
CA THR A 18 8.79 13.17 -9.67
C THR A 18 9.17 11.68 -9.77
N PRO A 19 9.77 11.22 -10.88
CA PRO A 19 10.20 9.83 -11.01
C PRO A 19 11.19 9.44 -9.90
N ALA A 20 11.98 10.40 -9.41
CA ALA A 20 12.90 10.21 -8.29
C ALA A 20 12.19 9.90 -6.97
N GLU A 21 11.10 10.61 -6.64
CA GLU A 21 10.31 10.34 -5.43
C GLU A 21 9.64 8.96 -5.49
N ARG A 22 9.15 8.56 -6.67
CA ARG A 22 8.55 7.23 -6.86
C ARG A 22 9.57 6.11 -6.68
N ALA A 23 10.77 6.25 -7.23
CA ALA A 23 11.84 5.27 -7.06
C ALA A 23 12.21 5.12 -5.57
N ALA A 24 12.42 6.24 -4.87
CA ALA A 24 12.72 6.23 -3.44
C ALA A 24 11.58 5.63 -2.59
N GLN A 25 10.32 5.78 -3.01
CA GLN A 25 9.20 5.14 -2.35
C GLN A 25 9.23 3.61 -2.52
N VAL A 26 9.44 3.12 -3.73
CA VAL A 26 9.50 1.68 -4.01
C VAL A 26 10.66 1.02 -3.28
N GLU A 27 11.82 1.67 -3.20
CA GLU A 27 12.97 1.17 -2.41
C GLU A 27 12.60 0.96 -0.94
N ARG A 28 11.90 1.93 -0.33
CA ARG A 28 11.43 1.80 1.06
C ARG A 28 10.41 0.68 1.24
N GLU A 29 9.51 0.50 0.27
CA GLU A 29 8.53 -0.59 0.29
C GLU A 29 9.24 -1.96 0.23
N VAL A 30 10.27 -2.11 -0.61
CA VAL A 30 11.07 -3.33 -0.70
C VAL A 30 11.83 -3.59 0.60
N GLU A 31 12.49 -2.57 1.15
CA GLU A 31 13.21 -2.71 2.42
C GLU A 31 12.29 -3.16 3.55
N GLN A 32 11.08 -2.61 3.60
CA GLN A 32 10.07 -3.04 4.57
C GLN A 32 9.66 -4.50 4.36
N MET A 33 9.44 -4.93 3.11
CA MET A 33 9.12 -6.33 2.81
C MET A 33 10.25 -7.28 3.23
N ILE A 34 11.51 -6.92 2.98
CA ILE A 34 12.68 -7.71 3.40
C ILE A 34 12.72 -7.80 4.93
N ALA A 35 12.57 -6.67 5.63
CA ALA A 35 12.59 -6.64 7.09
C ALA A 35 11.47 -7.48 7.74
N VAL A 36 10.27 -7.50 7.14
CA VAL A 36 9.10 -8.22 7.68
C VAL A 36 9.13 -9.71 7.29
N TYR A 37 9.39 -10.02 6.02
CA TYR A 37 9.22 -11.38 5.48
C TYR A 37 10.53 -12.15 5.32
N GLY A 38 11.67 -11.47 5.19
CA GLY A 38 12.99 -12.08 5.02
C GLY A 38 13.33 -13.13 6.08
N PRO A 39 13.18 -12.82 7.39
CA PRO A 39 13.44 -13.79 8.46
C PRO A 39 12.52 -15.02 8.45
N ALA A 40 11.29 -14.89 7.91
CA ALA A 40 10.42 -16.05 7.73
C ALA A 40 10.92 -16.93 6.58
N CYS A 41 11.32 -16.33 5.46
CA CYS A 41 11.87 -17.05 4.31
C CYS A 41 13.20 -17.74 4.61
N GLU A 42 14.07 -17.13 5.43
CA GLU A 42 15.30 -17.78 5.91
C GLU A 42 14.99 -18.99 6.81
N ARG A 43 14.01 -18.88 7.71
CA ARG A 43 13.55 -20.01 8.54
C ARG A 43 12.94 -21.14 7.71
N LEU A 44 12.40 -20.84 6.53
CA LEU A 44 11.93 -21.84 5.56
C LEU A 44 13.07 -22.48 4.75
N GLY A 45 14.32 -22.07 4.98
CA GLY A 45 15.51 -22.65 4.35
C GLY A 45 15.93 -21.97 3.04
N TYR A 46 15.32 -20.84 2.67
CA TYR A 46 15.76 -20.09 1.50
C TYR A 46 17.01 -19.28 1.83
N LYS A 47 18.03 -19.38 0.96
CA LYS A 47 19.27 -18.59 1.09
C LYS A 47 18.97 -17.10 0.84
N GLN A 48 19.42 -16.24 1.75
CA GLN A 48 19.32 -14.78 1.61
C GLN A 48 19.87 -14.33 0.24
N ASP A 49 19.19 -13.35 -0.37
CA ASP A 49 19.50 -12.80 -1.69
C ASP A 49 19.48 -13.78 -2.87
N ALA A 50 18.99 -15.01 -2.68
CA ALA A 50 18.67 -15.90 -3.79
C ALA A 50 17.30 -15.55 -4.40
N ASP A 51 17.09 -15.89 -5.67
CA ASP A 51 15.83 -15.60 -6.36
C ASP A 51 14.63 -16.27 -5.67
N GLN A 52 14.80 -17.50 -5.20
CA GLN A 52 13.82 -18.23 -4.39
C GLN A 52 13.47 -17.54 -3.06
N TRP A 53 14.40 -16.81 -2.45
CA TRP A 53 14.15 -16.05 -1.22
C TRP A 53 13.35 -14.77 -1.54
N ARG A 54 13.71 -14.07 -2.63
CA ARG A 54 12.93 -12.93 -3.13
C ARG A 54 11.50 -13.32 -3.51
N ASP A 55 11.33 -14.45 -4.19
CA ASP A 55 10.00 -14.99 -4.54
C ASP A 55 9.17 -15.31 -3.29
N CYS A 56 9.79 -15.93 -2.28
CA CYS A 56 9.14 -16.18 -0.99
C CYS A 56 8.60 -14.89 -0.34
N ILE A 57 9.42 -13.83 -0.30
CA ILE A 57 9.02 -12.51 0.24
C ILE A 57 7.82 -11.96 -0.54
N LEU A 58 7.89 -11.96 -1.88
CA LEU A 58 6.81 -11.45 -2.74
C LEU A 58 5.51 -12.23 -2.55
N ARG A 59 5.59 -13.56 -2.42
CA ARG A 59 4.42 -14.42 -2.19
C ARG A 59 3.77 -14.17 -0.83
N LEU A 60 4.56 -14.04 0.23
CA LEU A 60 4.03 -13.73 1.57
C LEU A 60 3.33 -12.37 1.60
N ASN A 61 3.95 -11.35 0.99
CA ASN A 61 3.34 -10.03 0.85
C ASN A 61 2.03 -10.08 0.03
N ALA A 62 2.01 -10.82 -1.08
CA ALA A 62 0.81 -10.98 -1.89
C ALA A 62 -0.32 -11.67 -1.11
N GLN A 63 0.00 -12.68 -0.32
CA GLN A 63 -0.95 -13.37 0.54
C GLN A 63 -1.52 -12.43 1.61
N GLU A 64 -0.69 -11.66 2.32
CA GLU A 64 -1.15 -10.70 3.34
C GLU A 64 -2.11 -9.66 2.72
N ARG A 65 -1.75 -9.13 1.54
CA ARG A 65 -2.62 -8.20 0.81
C ARG A 65 -3.95 -8.84 0.46
N TYR A 66 -3.95 -10.07 -0.06
CA TYR A 66 -5.17 -10.80 -0.37
C TYR A 66 -6.04 -11.04 0.87
N GLU A 67 -5.44 -11.45 1.99
CA GLU A 67 -6.13 -11.64 3.27
C GLU A 67 -6.71 -10.34 3.82
N ARG A 68 -6.03 -9.21 3.61
CA ARG A 68 -6.52 -7.88 4.00
C ARG A 68 -7.70 -7.46 3.12
N TYR A 69 -7.59 -7.63 1.80
CA TYR A 69 -8.69 -7.31 0.87
C TYR A 69 -9.91 -8.19 1.09
N SER A 70 -9.73 -9.49 1.31
CA SER A 70 -10.84 -10.42 1.55
C SER A 70 -11.55 -10.19 2.88
N ARG A 71 -10.87 -9.62 3.88
CA ARG A 71 -11.48 -9.22 5.16
C ARG A 71 -12.07 -7.80 5.15
N MET A 72 -11.84 -7.02 4.10
CA MET A 72 -12.36 -5.67 4.02
C MET A 72 -13.83 -5.73 3.59
N PRO A 73 -14.76 -5.16 4.37
CA PRO A 73 -16.18 -5.20 4.01
C PRO A 73 -16.38 -4.49 2.67
N THR A 74 -16.97 -5.21 1.74
CA THR A 74 -17.14 -4.77 0.35
C THR A 74 -18.38 -3.91 0.18
N SER A 75 -19.34 -4.01 1.11
CA SER A 75 -20.45 -3.07 1.12
C SER A 75 -21.01 -2.80 2.53
N THR A 76 -21.57 -1.61 2.67
CA THR A 76 -22.32 -1.19 3.86
C THR A 76 -23.77 -1.10 3.45
N THR A 77 -24.62 -1.94 4.02
CA THR A 77 -26.07 -1.83 3.83
C THR A 77 -26.68 -1.19 5.06
N CYS A 78 -27.40 -0.09 4.87
CA CYS A 78 -28.14 0.59 5.92
C CYS A 78 -29.63 0.42 5.67
N ILE A 79 -30.34 -0.22 6.61
CA ILE A 79 -31.78 -0.42 6.56
C ILE A 79 -32.39 0.44 7.66
N GLY A 80 -33.38 1.27 7.31
CA GLY A 80 -33.99 2.18 8.28
C GLY A 80 -34.83 3.28 7.69
N HIS A 81 -35.49 4.05 8.56
CA HIS A 81 -36.31 5.23 8.22
C HIS A 81 -35.77 6.43 9.02
N ARG A 82 -36.21 7.66 8.70
CA ARG A 82 -35.68 8.89 9.34
C ARG A 82 -35.57 8.75 10.86
N GLY A 83 -34.33 8.81 11.37
CA GLY A 83 -34.02 8.76 12.80
C GLY A 83 -33.51 7.40 13.32
N PHE A 84 -33.70 6.30 12.58
CA PHE A 84 -33.24 4.97 12.98
C PHE A 84 -32.69 4.23 11.75
N PHE A 85 -31.38 4.27 11.56
CA PHE A 85 -30.67 3.45 10.58
C PHE A 85 -29.85 2.39 11.31
N HIS A 86 -30.00 1.14 10.87
CA HIS A 86 -29.10 0.06 11.26
C HIS A 86 -28.20 -0.25 10.07
N CYS A 87 -26.91 0.05 10.19
CA CYS A 87 -25.92 -0.21 9.17
C CYS A 87 -25.13 -1.47 9.51
N SER A 88 -25.03 -2.40 8.56
CA SER A 88 -24.18 -3.58 8.66
C SER A 88 -23.18 -3.58 7.50
N THR A 89 -21.91 -3.80 7.82
CA THR A 89 -20.83 -4.02 6.87
C THR A 89 -20.56 -5.51 6.70
N PHE A 90 -20.44 -5.96 5.45
CA PHE A 90 -20.12 -7.34 5.09
C PHE A 90 -19.06 -7.41 3.99
#